data_AF-A0A832JWH9-F1
#
_entry.id   AF-A0A832JWH9-F1
#
_cell.length_a   1.000
_cell.length_b   1.000
_cell.length_c   1.000
_cell.angle_alpha   90.00
_cell.angle_beta   90.00
_cell.angle_gamma   90.00
#
_symmetry.space_group_name_H-M   'P 1'
#
loop_
_entity.id
_entity.type
_entity.pdbx_description
1 polymer ?
#
loop_
_entity_poly.entity_id
_entity_poly.type
_entity_poly.pdbx_seq_one_letter_code
_entity_poly.pdbx_strand_id
1 'polypeptide(L)'
;MLGPESYGERLETIGGIVRSRLPVKEVAYVEGVLTFRLLTRDIKERFREIYHELTRIGFVPAAVEVGGQVELRVLPYSQPQTRRSPWPLVLFLATLTTIFLDGAIRSGLLGGRALAGGGLLEALLYTAGIMTIIGIHELGHKISARHDSIASSLPYFIPGIPGLIPTFGAVIFQRGPVRNRDDLF
;
A
#
# COMPACT_ATOMS: atom_id res chain seq x y z
N MET A 1 19.01 9.14 -10.48
CA MET A 1 18.71 9.97 -11.67
C MET A 1 18.16 9.06 -12.73
N LEU A 2 16.90 9.25 -13.15
CA LEU A 2 16.32 8.52 -14.28
C LEU A 2 16.79 9.24 -15.55
N GLY A 3 17.66 8.60 -16.31
CA GLY A 3 18.15 9.13 -17.59
C GLY A 3 17.21 8.78 -18.74
N PRO A 4 17.34 9.43 -19.92
CA PRO A 4 16.57 9.13 -21.13
C PRO A 4 16.66 7.65 -21.56
N GLU A 5 17.68 6.93 -21.11
CA GLU A 5 17.88 5.50 -21.37
C GLU A 5 16.80 4.60 -20.76
N SER A 6 16.08 5.04 -19.71
CA SER A 6 14.98 4.23 -19.14
C SER A 6 13.75 4.13 -20.06
N TYR A 7 13.66 5.01 -21.06
CA TYR A 7 12.54 5.06 -22.00
C TYR A 7 12.87 4.40 -23.35
N GLY A 8 14.16 4.35 -23.72
CA GLY A 8 14.75 3.56 -24.82
C GLY A 8 13.80 3.10 -25.94
N GLU A 9 13.55 1.80 -26.01
CA GLU A 9 12.68 1.16 -27.03
C GLU A 9 11.17 1.40 -26.82
N ARG A 10 10.76 1.83 -25.62
CA ARG A 10 9.34 1.97 -25.25
C ARG A 10 8.80 3.39 -25.49
N LEU A 11 9.65 4.33 -25.88
CA LEU A 11 9.32 5.72 -26.16
C LEU A 11 8.20 5.86 -27.21
N GLU A 12 8.32 5.12 -28.30
CA GLU A 12 7.31 5.10 -29.36
C GLU A 12 5.99 4.50 -28.88
N THR A 13 6.05 3.41 -28.11
CA THR A 13 4.87 2.77 -27.52
C THR A 13 4.15 3.71 -26.55
N ILE A 14 4.89 4.37 -25.64
CA ILE A 14 4.35 5.34 -24.69
C ILE A 14 3.72 6.52 -25.45
N GLY A 15 4.43 7.05 -26.44
CA GLY A 15 3.93 8.13 -27.30
C GLY A 15 2.65 7.75 -28.04
N GLY A 16 2.58 6.53 -28.56
CA GLY A 16 1.40 5.98 -29.24
C GLY A 16 0.18 5.85 -28.32
N ILE A 17 0.36 5.31 -27.11
CA ILE A 17 -0.70 5.15 -26.10
C ILE A 17 -1.28 6.50 -25.68
N VAL A 18 -0.42 7.50 -25.48
CA VAL A 18 -0.87 8.84 -25.04
C VAL A 18 -1.55 9.58 -26.18
N ARG A 19 -0.97 9.60 -27.39
CA ARG A 19 -1.51 10.33 -28.55
C ARG A 19 -2.80 9.73 -29.11
N SER A 20 -3.04 8.43 -28.95
CA SER A 20 -4.29 7.80 -29.40
C SER A 20 -5.51 8.26 -28.60
N ARG A 21 -5.31 8.76 -27.38
CA ARG A 21 -6.39 9.10 -26.44
C ARG A 21 -6.44 10.58 -26.07
N LEU A 22 -5.31 11.27 -26.03
CA LEU A 22 -5.24 12.67 -25.60
C LEU A 22 -4.68 13.58 -26.69
N PRO A 23 -5.25 14.79 -26.87
CA PRO A 23 -4.70 15.78 -27.77
C PRO A 23 -3.42 16.38 -27.16
N VAL A 24 -2.27 15.91 -27.65
CA VAL A 24 -0.95 16.35 -27.22
C VAL A 24 -0.54 17.59 -28.01
N LYS A 25 -0.22 18.68 -27.30
CA LYS A 25 0.36 19.90 -27.88
C LYS A 25 1.82 19.70 -28.21
N GLU A 26 2.60 19.23 -27.25
CA GLU A 26 4.03 18.99 -27.41
C GLU A 26 4.52 17.88 -26.48
N VAL A 27 5.66 17.31 -26.83
CA VAL A 27 6.37 16.31 -26.03
C VAL A 27 7.72 16.90 -25.66
N ALA A 28 8.04 16.92 -24.37
CA ALA A 28 9.27 17.48 -23.84
C ALA A 28 9.87 16.55 -22.79
N TYR A 29 11.19 16.61 -22.62
CA TYR A 29 11.88 16.03 -21.48
C TYR A 29 12.11 17.14 -20.46
N VAL A 30 11.33 17.12 -19.37
CA VAL A 30 11.43 18.10 -18.28
C VAL A 30 12.05 17.37 -17.09
N GLU A 31 13.20 17.84 -16.62
CA GLU A 31 13.94 17.24 -15.49
C GLU A 31 14.24 15.74 -15.65
N GLY A 32 14.46 15.29 -16.90
CA GLY A 32 14.71 13.88 -17.21
C GLY A 32 13.45 13.00 -17.29
N VAL A 33 12.25 13.59 -17.17
CA VAL A 33 10.97 12.88 -17.25
C VAL A 33 10.27 13.19 -18.56
N LEU A 34 9.78 12.14 -19.24
CA LEU A 34 8.98 12.26 -20.45
C LEU A 34 7.64 12.92 -20.14
N THR A 35 7.42 14.12 -20.68
CA THR A 35 6.28 14.98 -20.37
C THR A 35 5.50 15.35 -21.62
N PHE A 36 4.19 15.13 -21.60
CA PHE A 36 3.27 15.49 -22.68
C PHE A 36 2.42 16.67 -22.23
N ARG A 37 2.52 17.83 -22.89
CA ARG A 37 1.61 18.96 -22.61
C ARG A 37 0.32 18.76 -23.39
N LEU A 38 -0.82 18.86 -22.70
CA LEU A 38 -2.13 18.56 -23.27
C LEU A 38 -2.86 19.85 -23.68
N LEU A 39 -3.66 19.75 -24.74
CA LEU A 39 -4.53 20.85 -25.20
C LEU A 39 -5.85 20.94 -24.43
N THR A 40 -6.22 19.88 -23.70
CA THR A 40 -7.47 19.80 -22.94
C THR A 40 -7.20 19.64 -21.45
N ARG A 41 -8.12 20.16 -20.63
CA ARG A 41 -8.16 19.94 -19.18
C ARG A 41 -9.01 18.73 -18.80
N ASP A 42 -9.97 18.37 -19.64
CA ASP A 42 -10.83 17.22 -19.39
C ASP A 42 -10.14 15.93 -19.84
N ILE A 43 -9.48 15.29 -18.89
CA ILE A 43 -8.68 14.09 -19.12
C ILE A 43 -9.08 12.92 -18.23
N LYS A 44 -10.03 13.10 -17.31
CA LYS A 44 -10.23 12.17 -16.17
C LYS A 44 -10.56 10.75 -16.61
N GLU A 45 -11.47 10.60 -17.57
CA GLU A 45 -11.87 9.29 -18.11
C GLU A 45 -10.73 8.64 -18.93
N ARG A 46 -10.15 9.40 -19.87
CA ARG A 46 -9.10 8.92 -20.77
C ARG A 46 -7.79 8.61 -20.04
N PHE A 47 -7.52 9.35 -18.97
CA PHE A 47 -6.38 9.12 -18.09
C PHE A 47 -6.46 7.76 -17.41
N ARG A 48 -7.66 7.28 -17.02
CA ARG A 48 -7.82 5.95 -16.44
C ARG A 48 -7.37 4.86 -17.41
N GLU A 49 -7.74 4.96 -18.68
CA GLU A 49 -7.32 4.01 -19.71
C GLU A 49 -5.80 4.04 -19.95
N ILE A 50 -5.24 5.24 -20.13
CA ILE A 50 -3.78 5.43 -20.30
C ILE A 50 -3.02 4.85 -19.11
N TYR A 51 -3.50 5.10 -17.90
CA TYR A 51 -2.91 4.56 -16.67
C TYR A 51 -2.85 3.03 -16.71
N HIS A 52 -3.94 2.36 -17.09
CA HIS A 52 -3.97 0.90 -17.15
C HIS A 52 -3.01 0.32 -18.19
N GLU A 53 -2.88 0.94 -19.36
CA GLU A 53 -1.95 0.47 -20.40
C GLU A 53 -0.49 0.74 -20.06
N LEU A 54 -0.17 1.96 -19.60
CA LEU A 54 1.20 2.30 -19.20
C LEU A 54 1.66 1.42 -18.02
N THR A 55 0.78 1.11 -17.07
CA THR A 55 1.13 0.25 -15.92
C THR A 55 1.51 -1.17 -16.37
N ARG A 56 0.89 -1.70 -17.44
CA ARG A 56 1.25 -3.03 -18.00
C ARG A 56 2.64 -3.08 -18.61
N ILE A 57 3.11 -1.96 -19.15
CA ILE A 57 4.46 -1.83 -19.73
C ILE A 57 5.49 -1.28 -18.73
N GLY A 58 5.12 -1.12 -17.45
CA GLY A 58 6.03 -0.71 -16.38
C GLY A 58 6.22 0.80 -16.24
N PHE A 59 5.22 1.60 -16.62
CA PHE A 59 5.23 3.06 -16.47
C PHE A 59 3.96 3.54 -15.77
N VAL A 60 4.04 4.66 -15.06
CA VAL A 60 2.89 5.30 -14.41
C VAL A 60 2.77 6.74 -14.93
N PRO A 61 1.61 7.14 -15.47
CA PRO A 61 1.35 8.52 -15.80
C PRO A 61 0.93 9.31 -14.56
N ALA A 62 1.38 10.56 -14.46
CA ALA A 62 0.97 11.53 -13.47
C ALA A 62 0.53 12.81 -14.19
N ALA A 63 -0.70 13.28 -13.92
CA ALA A 63 -1.19 14.54 -14.45
C ALA A 63 -0.91 15.67 -13.46
N VAL A 64 -0.26 16.73 -13.92
CA VAL A 64 0.08 17.91 -13.12
C VAL A 64 -0.39 19.17 -13.86
N GLU A 65 -1.07 20.07 -13.18
CA GLU A 65 -1.41 21.38 -13.75
C GLU A 65 -0.27 22.37 -13.50
N VAL A 66 0.30 22.92 -14.57
CA VAL A 66 1.38 23.90 -14.53
C VAL A 66 0.98 25.09 -15.40
N GLY A 67 0.84 26.27 -14.79
CA GLY A 67 0.51 27.51 -15.54
C GLY A 67 -0.82 27.46 -16.29
N GLY A 68 -1.81 26.71 -15.78
CA GLY A 68 -3.13 26.55 -16.42
C GLY A 68 -3.17 25.58 -17.60
N GLN A 69 -2.09 24.81 -17.82
CA GLN A 69 -2.05 23.70 -18.76
C GLN A 69 -1.81 22.39 -18.02
N VAL A 70 -2.39 21.31 -18.53
CA VAL A 70 -2.19 19.97 -17.95
C VAL A 70 -0.98 19.32 -18.62
N GLU A 71 0.00 18.95 -17.82
CA GLU A 71 1.16 18.17 -18.21
C GLU A 71 0.98 16.71 -17.74
N LEU A 72 1.09 15.76 -18.67
CA LEU A 72 1.11 14.34 -18.37
C LEU A 72 2.58 13.87 -18.31
N ARG A 73 3.07 13.60 -17.11
CA ARG A 73 4.42 13.08 -16.86
C ARG A 73 4.38 11.57 -16.80
N VAL A 74 5.20 10.88 -17.60
CA VAL A 74 5.28 9.42 -17.60
C VAL A 74 6.54 9.01 -16.86
N LEU A 75 6.39 8.27 -15.76
CA LEU A 75 7.50 7.84 -14.91
C LEU A 75 7.70 6.33 -15.06
N PRO A 76 8.94 5.83 -15.12
CA PRO A 76 9.19 4.39 -15.03
C PRO A 76 8.78 3.90 -13.64
N TYR A 77 7.98 2.84 -13.62
CA TYR A 77 7.48 2.21 -12.41
C TYR A 77 8.01 0.78 -12.33
N SER A 78 8.96 0.57 -11.41
CA SER A 78 9.36 -0.76 -11.02
C SER A 78 8.37 -1.25 -9.97
N GLN A 79 7.58 -2.28 -10.29
CA GLN A 79 6.79 -2.94 -9.27
C GLN A 79 7.73 -3.43 -8.15
N PRO A 80 7.50 -3.04 -6.89
CA PRO A 80 8.30 -3.54 -5.79
C PRO A 80 8.17 -5.06 -5.76
N GLN A 81 9.27 -5.76 -6.03
CA GLN A 81 9.28 -7.21 -5.95
C GLN A 81 8.89 -7.60 -4.52
N THR A 82 7.85 -8.41 -4.38
CA THR A 82 7.42 -8.93 -3.09
C THR A 82 8.41 -10.01 -2.67
N ARG A 83 9.57 -9.61 -2.15
CA ARG A 83 10.49 -10.57 -1.55
C ARG A 83 9.76 -11.22 -0.38
N ARG A 84 9.53 -12.53 -0.48
CA ARG A 84 8.92 -13.32 0.60
C ARG A 84 9.87 -13.26 1.80
N SER A 85 9.52 -12.45 2.77
CA SER A 85 10.24 -12.32 4.03
C SER A 85 9.47 -13.13 5.09
N PRO A 86 10.14 -13.96 5.90
CA PRO A 86 9.49 -14.66 7.00
C PRO A 86 9.18 -13.72 8.18
N TRP A 87 9.77 -12.53 8.23
CA TRP A 87 9.65 -11.59 9.35
C TRP A 87 8.21 -11.21 9.73
N PRO A 88 7.29 -10.88 8.80
CA PRO A 88 5.89 -10.62 9.14
C PRO A 88 5.23 -11.78 9.90
N LEU A 89 5.54 -13.02 9.52
CA LEU A 89 5.00 -14.21 10.18
C LEU A 89 5.60 -14.41 11.57
N VAL A 90 6.93 -14.26 11.69
CA VAL A 90 7.62 -14.35 12.98
C VAL A 90 7.08 -13.32 13.97
N LEU A 91 6.92 -12.07 13.52
CA LEU A 91 6.38 -10.98 14.33
C LEU A 91 4.91 -11.21 14.70
N PHE A 92 4.09 -11.71 13.77
CA PHE A 92 2.71 -12.08 14.07
C PHE A 92 2.63 -13.14 15.18
N LEU A 93 3.44 -14.20 15.10
CA LEU A 93 3.48 -15.24 16.13
C LEU A 93 4.00 -14.70 17.46
N ALA A 94 4.98 -13.80 17.45
CA ALA A 94 5.47 -13.14 18.65
C ALA A 94 4.36 -12.28 19.29
N THR A 95 3.67 -11.45 18.52
CA THR A 95 2.56 -10.61 19.02
C THR A 95 1.37 -11.43 19.49
N LEU A 96 1.01 -12.51 18.78
CA LEU A 96 -0.04 -13.42 19.22
C LEU A 96 0.31 -14.03 20.59
N THR A 97 1.58 -14.39 20.78
CA THR A 97 2.09 -14.90 22.05
C THR A 97 2.01 -13.83 23.15
N THR A 98 2.41 -12.59 22.88
CA THR A 98 2.34 -11.52 23.89
C THR A 98 0.91 -11.18 24.28
N ILE A 99 -0.02 -11.13 23.32
CA ILE A 99 -1.44 -10.90 23.59
C ILE A 99 -2.02 -12.05 24.44
N PHE A 100 -1.70 -13.30 24.08
CA PHE A 100 -2.17 -14.46 24.84
C PHE A 100 -1.61 -14.50 26.26
N LEU A 101 -0.31 -14.22 26.44
CA LEU A 101 0.31 -14.13 27.76
C LEU A 101 -0.32 -13.02 28.59
N ASP A 102 -0.58 -11.84 28.01
CA ASP A 102 -1.26 -10.75 28.69
C ASP A 102 -2.68 -11.16 29.12
N GLY A 103 -3.43 -11.83 28.23
CA GLY A 103 -4.74 -12.40 28.54
C GLY A 103 -4.67 -13.45 29.65
N ALA A 104 -3.66 -14.32 29.65
CA ALA A 104 -3.45 -15.36 30.66
C ALA A 104 -3.07 -14.78 32.04
N ILE A 105 -2.35 -13.65 32.08
CA ILE A 105 -2.10 -12.90 33.32
C ILE A 105 -3.42 -12.31 33.83
N ARG A 106 -4.19 -11.65 32.96
CA ARG A 106 -5.43 -10.94 33.34
C ARG A 106 -6.57 -11.87 33.76
N SER A 107 -6.71 -13.03 33.12
CA SER A 107 -7.70 -14.05 33.48
C SER A 107 -7.32 -14.85 34.73
N GLY A 108 -6.12 -14.62 35.28
CA GLY A 108 -5.59 -15.40 36.39
C GLY A 108 -5.24 -16.85 36.01
N LEU A 109 -5.15 -17.17 34.71
CA LEU A 109 -4.70 -18.48 34.19
C LEU A 109 -3.26 -18.80 34.62
N LEU A 110 -2.39 -17.79 34.70
CA LEU A 110 -1.02 -17.94 35.20
C LEU A 110 -0.92 -17.80 36.72
N GLY A 111 -2.04 -17.59 37.42
CA GLY A 111 -2.12 -17.54 38.88
C GLY A 111 -2.87 -18.73 39.48
N GLY A 112 -3.00 -18.77 40.80
CA GLY A 112 -3.68 -19.87 41.52
C GLY A 112 -5.17 -20.08 41.17
N ARG A 113 -5.79 -19.15 40.41
CA ARG A 113 -7.18 -19.24 39.94
C ARG A 113 -7.34 -20.16 38.71
N ALA A 114 -6.24 -20.65 38.13
CA ALA A 114 -6.27 -21.63 37.03
C ALA A 114 -7.09 -22.89 37.36
N LEU A 115 -7.08 -23.30 38.64
CA LEU A 115 -7.79 -24.49 39.13
C LEU A 115 -9.34 -24.34 39.10
N ALA A 116 -9.87 -23.13 38.93
CA ALA A 116 -11.30 -22.87 38.82
C ALA A 116 -11.87 -23.09 37.40
N GLY A 117 -11.03 -23.45 36.42
CA GLY A 117 -11.46 -23.95 35.10
C GLY A 117 -11.88 -22.91 34.05
N GLY A 118 -11.91 -21.61 34.36
CA GLY A 118 -12.34 -20.55 33.43
C GLY A 118 -11.23 -19.76 32.72
N GLY A 119 -10.03 -19.69 33.32
CA GLY A 119 -8.98 -18.75 32.89
C GLY A 119 -8.46 -18.94 31.46
N LEU A 120 -8.52 -20.16 30.92
CA LEU A 120 -8.09 -20.43 29.55
C LEU A 120 -9.08 -19.88 28.53
N LEU A 121 -10.39 -20.08 28.75
CA LEU A 121 -11.43 -19.55 27.86
C LEU A 121 -11.39 -18.03 27.86
N GLU A 122 -11.24 -17.40 29.02
CA GLU A 122 -11.11 -15.95 29.15
C GLU A 122 -9.88 -15.40 28.40
N ALA A 123 -8.72 -16.06 28.54
CA ALA A 123 -7.49 -15.67 27.82
C ALA A 123 -7.65 -15.82 26.29
N LEU A 124 -8.33 -16.87 25.83
CA LEU A 124 -8.63 -17.08 24.41
C LEU A 124 -9.59 -16.03 23.88
N LEU A 125 -10.68 -15.73 24.61
CA LEU A 125 -11.64 -14.69 24.22
C LEU A 125 -10.99 -13.30 24.20
N TYR A 126 -10.13 -13.00 25.18
CA TYR A 126 -9.34 -11.78 25.22
C TYR A 126 -8.44 -11.64 23.98
N THR A 127 -7.69 -12.70 23.66
CA THR A 127 -6.81 -12.74 22.49
C THR A 127 -7.61 -12.58 21.21
N ALA A 128 -8.71 -13.33 21.07
CA ALA A 128 -9.60 -13.24 19.91
C ALA A 128 -10.18 -11.84 19.72
N GLY A 129 -10.57 -11.15 20.80
CA GLY A 129 -11.08 -9.78 20.75
C GLY A 129 -10.04 -8.80 20.18
N ILE A 130 -8.82 -8.81 20.73
CA ILE A 130 -7.74 -7.92 20.24
C ILE A 130 -7.37 -8.24 18.80
N MET A 131 -7.21 -9.53 18.48
CA MET A 131 -6.87 -9.97 17.12
C MET A 131 -7.96 -9.60 16.12
N THR A 132 -9.23 -9.59 16.53
CA THR A 132 -10.35 -9.17 15.68
C THR A 132 -10.28 -7.67 15.38
N ILE A 133 -10.03 -6.83 16.40
CA ILE A 133 -9.93 -5.38 16.21
C ILE A 133 -8.78 -5.03 15.26
N ILE A 134 -7.58 -5.58 15.50
CA ILE A 134 -6.41 -5.33 14.64
C ILE A 134 -6.63 -5.95 13.26
N GLY A 135 -7.22 -7.15 13.19
CA GLY A 135 -7.52 -7.83 11.94
C GLY A 135 -8.46 -7.03 11.05
N ILE A 136 -9.53 -6.44 11.62
CA ILE A 136 -10.46 -5.57 10.89
C ILE A 136 -9.76 -4.28 10.45
N HIS A 137 -8.93 -3.68 11.30
CA HIS A 137 -8.17 -2.48 10.96
C HIS A 137 -7.27 -2.72 9.75
N GLU A 138 -6.47 -3.78 9.77
CA GLU A 138 -5.56 -4.12 8.66
C GLU A 138 -6.28 -4.63 7.42
N LEU A 139 -7.46 -5.24 7.58
CA LEU A 139 -8.32 -5.57 6.45
C LEU A 139 -8.81 -4.32 5.73
N GLY A 140 -9.14 -3.26 6.48
CA GLY A 140 -9.49 -1.95 5.93
C GLY A 140 -8.40 -1.39 5.02
N HIS A 141 -7.16 -1.36 5.51
CA HIS A 141 -5.98 -0.95 4.72
C HIS A 141 -5.80 -1.81 3.47
N LYS A 142 -6.00 -3.13 3.58
CA LYS A 142 -5.85 -4.05 2.45
C LYS A 142 -6.96 -3.90 1.42
N ILE A 143 -8.19 -3.61 1.84
CA ILE A 143 -9.32 -3.34 0.95
C ILE A 143 -9.10 -2.01 0.21
N SER A 144 -8.72 -0.95 0.93
CA SER A 144 -8.41 0.36 0.32
C SER A 144 -7.29 0.25 -0.71
N ALA A 145 -6.15 -0.35 -0.35
CA ALA A 145 -5.05 -0.55 -1.29
C ALA A 145 -5.46 -1.40 -2.51
N ARG A 146 -6.33 -2.40 -2.33
CA ARG A 146 -6.83 -3.23 -3.44
C ARG A 146 -7.79 -2.46 -4.35
N HIS A 147 -8.65 -1.62 -3.79
CA HIS A 147 -9.55 -0.75 -4.55
C HIS A 147 -8.74 0.19 -5.47
N ASP A 148 -7.66 0.76 -4.95
CA ASP A 148 -6.84 1.73 -5.68
C ASP A 148 -5.73 1.10 -6.53
N SER A 149 -5.68 -0.24 -6.57
CA SER A 149 -4.64 -1.01 -7.28
C SER A 149 -3.22 -0.68 -6.81
N ILE A 150 -3.06 -0.34 -5.54
CA ILE A 150 -1.80 -0.01 -4.90
C ILE A 150 -1.23 -1.27 -4.23
N ALA A 151 0.04 -1.55 -4.49
CA ALA A 151 0.73 -2.64 -3.81
C ALA A 151 0.94 -2.30 -2.32
N SER A 152 0.55 -3.21 -1.43
CA SER A 152 0.72 -3.08 0.01
C SER A 152 1.52 -4.25 0.60
N SER A 153 2.28 -4.02 1.67
CA SER A 153 3.02 -5.07 2.37
C SER A 153 2.10 -5.96 3.20
N LEU A 154 2.63 -7.11 3.64
CA LEU A 154 2.04 -7.79 4.81
C LEU A 154 2.23 -6.91 6.05
N PRO A 155 1.31 -6.99 7.03
CA PRO A 155 1.41 -6.27 8.29
C PRO A 155 2.60 -6.79 9.12
N TYR A 156 3.39 -5.86 9.64
CA TYR A 156 4.43 -6.13 10.63
C TYR A 156 3.85 -5.82 12.01
N PHE A 157 3.51 -6.86 12.76
CA PHE A 157 3.00 -6.72 14.12
C PHE A 157 4.13 -6.36 15.09
N ILE A 158 3.82 -5.56 16.11
CA ILE A 158 4.78 -5.13 17.12
C ILE A 158 4.37 -5.75 18.46
N PRO A 159 5.09 -6.77 18.95
CA PRO A 159 4.74 -7.46 20.20
C PRO A 159 4.78 -6.48 21.37
N GLY A 160 3.80 -6.62 22.28
CA GLY A 160 3.70 -5.80 23.47
C GLY A 160 4.53 -6.35 24.63
N ILE A 161 4.33 -5.76 25.81
CA ILE A 161 4.90 -6.24 27.06
C ILE A 161 3.73 -6.78 27.91
N PRO A 162 3.58 -8.10 28.04
CA PRO A 162 2.51 -8.70 28.83
C PRO A 162 2.44 -8.14 30.25
N GLY A 163 1.24 -7.84 30.73
CA GLY A 163 0.97 -7.19 32.02
C GLY A 163 0.89 -5.67 31.94
N LEU A 164 1.49 -5.04 30.92
CA LEU A 164 1.43 -3.59 30.70
C LEU A 164 0.56 -3.25 29.49
N ILE A 165 0.98 -3.67 28.30
CA ILE A 165 0.29 -3.44 27.02
C ILE A 165 0.42 -4.71 26.16
N PRO A 166 -0.69 -5.29 25.66
CA PRO A 166 -0.67 -6.58 24.96
C PRO A 166 0.02 -6.55 23.58
N THR A 167 0.00 -5.39 22.91
CA THR A 167 0.60 -5.15 21.59
C THR A 167 0.75 -3.65 21.34
N PHE A 168 1.77 -3.24 20.58
CA PHE A 168 1.92 -1.86 20.11
C PHE A 168 1.19 -1.61 18.77
N GLY A 169 0.54 -2.63 18.22
CA GLY A 169 -0.21 -2.55 16.95
C GLY A 169 0.53 -3.23 15.80
N ALA A 170 0.21 -2.82 14.58
CA ALA A 170 0.86 -3.29 13.36
C ALA A 170 1.14 -2.13 12.41
N VAL A 171 2.12 -2.33 11.54
CA VAL A 171 2.51 -1.36 10.52
C VAL A 171 2.41 -2.00 9.14
N ILE A 172 1.72 -1.32 8.23
CA ILE A 172 1.65 -1.65 6.81
C ILE A 172 2.44 -0.61 6.03
N PHE A 173 3.32 -1.07 5.15
CA PHE A 173 4.04 -0.21 4.22
C PHE A 173 3.34 -0.24 2.86
N GLN A 174 2.85 0.93 2.44
CA GLN A 174 2.43 1.14 1.07
C GLN A 174 3.66 1.11 0.16
N ARG A 175 3.61 0.29 -0.91
CA ARG A 175 4.75 0.09 -1.81
C ARG A 175 4.53 0.70 -3.20
N GLY A 176 3.34 1.21 -3.50
CA GLY A 176 3.03 1.89 -4.77
C GLY A 176 2.82 3.40 -4.60
N PRO A 177 3.11 4.21 -5.65
CA PRO A 177 2.77 5.62 -5.67
C PRO A 177 1.25 5.81 -5.58
N VAL A 178 0.83 6.83 -4.85
CA VAL A 178 -0.58 7.23 -4.73
C VAL A 178 -1.06 7.75 -6.09
N ARG A 179 -2.15 7.21 -6.61
CA ARG A 179 -2.65 7.49 -7.97
C ARG A 179 -3.35 8.86 -8.06
N ASN A 180 -4.03 9.29 -7.00
CA ASN A 180 -4.74 10.55 -6.93
C ASN A 180 -4.70 11.14 -5.50
N ARG A 181 -4.74 12.47 -5.34
CA ARG A 181 -4.82 13.10 -4.00
C ARG A 181 -6.09 12.73 -3.26
N ASP A 182 -7.15 12.42 -3.99
CA ASP A 182 -8.42 11.93 -3.42
C ASP A 182 -8.30 10.55 -2.78
N ASP A 183 -7.23 9.79 -3.11
CA ASP A 183 -6.99 8.45 -2.55
C ASP A 183 -6.27 8.53 -1.17
N LEU A 184 -5.99 9.73 -0.66
CA LEU A 184 -5.33 9.96 0.63
C LEU A 184 -6.30 10.13 1.82
N PHE A 185 -7.61 10.26 1.56
CA PHE A 185 -8.63 10.62 2.56
C PHE A 185 -9.85 9.71 2.52
#